data_AF-A0AAV5MU09-F1
#
_entry.id   AF-A0AAV5MU09-F1
#
_cell.length_a   1.000
_cell.length_b   1.000
_cell.length_c   1.000
_cell.angle_alpha   90.00
_cell.angle_beta   90.00
_cell.angle_gamma   90.00
#
_symmetry.space_group_name_H-M   'P 1'
#
loop_
_entity.id
_entity.type
_entity.pdbx_description
1 polymer ?
#
loop_
_entity_poly.entity_id
_entity_poly.type
_entity_poly.pdbx_seq_one_letter_code
_entity_poly.pdbx_strand_id
1 'polypeptide(L)'
;MLALYESGLVNDCPKGENKGKVLANDFVVRRLEKVCTVKGISAKKTVTGTVTLALWDGFNGDKCGVAVFLQNGAHQIFGSQSFLLPDDI
;
A
#
# COMPACT_ATOMS: atom_id res chain seq x y z
N MET A 1 -8.39 3.85 4.27
CA MET A 1 -7.30 4.09 3.30
C MET A 1 -6.79 2.76 2.79
N LEU A 2 -6.23 2.73 1.59
CA LEU A 2 -5.61 1.57 0.98
C LEU A 2 -4.25 1.99 0.42
N ALA A 3 -3.20 1.28 0.79
CA ALA A 3 -1.85 1.45 0.26
C ALA A 3 -1.48 0.22 -0.58
N LEU A 4 -1.10 0.44 -1.83
CA LEU A 4 -0.41 -0.55 -2.65
C LEU A 4 1.09 -0.36 -2.43
N TYR A 5 1.76 -1.39 -1.94
CA TYR A 5 3.19 -1.37 -1.65
C TYR A 5 3.94 -2.42 -2.46
N GLU A 6 5.23 -2.21 -2.61
CA GLU A 6 6.17 -3.13 -3.23
C GLU A 6 7.34 -3.40 -2.28
N SER A 7 7.79 -4.64 -2.23
CA SER A 7 8.87 -5.12 -1.36
C SER A 7 10.01 -5.75 -2.16
N GLY A 8 11.17 -5.96 -1.53
CA GLY A 8 12.34 -6.55 -2.17
C GLY A 8 12.97 -5.64 -3.24
N LEU A 9 12.90 -4.31 -3.04
CA LEU A 9 13.54 -3.32 -3.90
C LEU A 9 15.00 -3.14 -3.46
N VAL A 10 15.94 -3.34 -4.38
CA VAL A 10 17.37 -3.20 -4.13
C VAL A 10 17.93 -2.13 -5.07
N ASN A 11 18.45 -1.06 -4.49
CA ASN A 11 18.97 0.08 -5.24
C ASN A 11 20.46 0.30 -4.93
N ASP A 12 21.29 0.18 -5.96
CA ASP A 12 22.67 0.64 -5.90
C ASP A 12 22.73 2.17 -5.97
N CYS A 13 23.45 2.79 -5.03
CA CYS A 13 23.59 4.24 -4.98
C CYS A 13 24.97 4.66 -5.50
N PRO A 14 25.12 5.01 -6.81
CA PRO A 14 26.43 5.37 -7.36
C PRO A 14 26.89 6.80 -7.00
N LYS A 15 25.98 7.65 -6.52
CA LYS A 15 26.21 9.08 -6.21
C LYS A 15 25.35 9.54 -5.02
N GLY A 16 25.65 10.72 -4.48
CA GLY A 16 24.91 11.34 -3.37
C GLY A 16 25.43 10.92 -1.98
N GLU A 17 24.69 11.28 -0.94
CA GLU A 17 25.07 11.03 0.46
C GLU A 17 25.18 9.54 0.81
N ASN A 18 24.44 8.69 0.09
CA ASN A 18 24.49 7.23 0.23
C ASN A 18 25.39 6.56 -0.80
N LYS A 19 26.31 7.30 -1.45
CA LYS A 19 27.20 6.76 -2.47
C LYS A 19 27.96 5.52 -1.99
N GLY A 20 28.00 4.49 -2.83
CA GLY A 20 28.70 3.23 -2.58
C GLY A 20 27.91 2.25 -1.70
N LYS A 21 26.69 2.61 -1.28
CA LYS A 21 25.80 1.71 -0.54
C LYS A 21 24.78 1.05 -1.45
N VAL A 22 24.32 -0.12 -1.01
CA VAL A 22 23.16 -0.83 -1.55
C VAL A 22 22.01 -0.63 -0.56
N LEU A 23 20.87 -0.12 -1.03
CA LEU A 23 19.69 0.10 -0.22
C LEU A 23 18.63 -0.96 -0.54
N ALA A 24 18.32 -1.81 0.43
CA ALA A 24 17.19 -2.73 0.37
C ALA A 24 15.97 -2.08 1.05
N ASN A 25 14.84 -2.05 0.37
CA ASN A 25 13.61 -1.46 0.87
C ASN A 25 12.43 -2.43 0.71
N ASP A 26 11.67 -2.56 1.79
CA ASP A 26 10.42 -3.29 1.85
C ASP A 26 9.26 -2.33 2.15
N PHE A 27 8.06 -2.74 1.75
CA PHE A 27 6.82 -1.99 1.99
C PHE A 27 6.83 -0.56 1.44
N VAL A 28 7.50 -0.34 0.30
CA VAL A 28 7.54 0.96 -0.37
C VAL A 28 6.16 1.26 -0.94
N VAL A 29 5.47 2.26 -0.39
CA VAL A 29 4.14 2.66 -0.85
C VAL A 29 4.24 3.28 -2.24
N ARG A 30 3.64 2.61 -3.23
CA ARG A 30 3.60 3.03 -4.63
C ARG A 30 2.33 3.82 -4.96
N ARG A 31 1.22 3.50 -4.30
CA ARG A 31 -0.07 4.22 -4.38
C ARG A 31 -0.76 4.25 -3.02
N LEU A 32 -1.47 5.33 -2.73
CA LEU A 32 -2.24 5.50 -1.50
C LEU A 32 -3.58 6.15 -1.84
N GLU A 33 -4.68 5.43 -1.62
CA GLU A 33 -6.01 5.88 -2.03
C GLU A 33 -7.05 5.74 -0.92
N LYS A 34 -8.07 6.60 -0.99
CA LYS A 34 -9.23 6.52 -0.09
C LYS A 34 -10.34 5.71 -0.74
N VAL A 35 -10.53 4.47 -0.26
CA VAL A 35 -11.55 3.55 -0.79
C VAL A 35 -12.98 3.99 -0.45
N CYS A 36 -13.27 4.27 0.82
CA CYS A 36 -14.59 4.72 1.26
C CYS A 36 -14.49 5.57 2.53
N THR A 37 -15.60 6.23 2.88
CA THR A 37 -15.78 6.86 4.19
C THR A 37 -16.86 6.11 4.95
N VAL A 38 -16.55 5.67 6.16
CA VAL A 38 -17.51 5.01 7.02
C VAL A 38 -18.19 6.08 7.89
N LYS A 39 -19.50 6.29 7.74
CA LYS A 39 -20.30 7.25 8.52
C LYS A 39 -21.49 6.53 9.17
N GLY A 40 -21.78 6.83 10.44
CA GLY A 40 -23.05 6.49 11.10
C GLY A 40 -23.47 5.03 10.99
N ILE A 41 -22.62 4.09 11.41
CA ILE A 41 -22.90 2.66 11.30
C ILE A 41 -23.82 2.24 12.45
N SER A 42 -25.09 1.91 12.15
CA SER A 42 -25.86 1.05 13.05
C SER A 42 -25.24 -0.34 13.07
N ALA A 43 -25.34 -1.07 14.18
CA ALA A 43 -24.74 -2.39 14.32
C ALA A 43 -25.04 -3.31 13.10
N LYS A 44 -23.98 -3.90 12.53
CA LYS A 44 -24.00 -4.95 11.47
C LYS A 44 -24.24 -4.54 10.00
N LYS A 45 -23.81 -3.36 9.55
CA LYS A 45 -23.74 -3.08 8.09
C LYS A 45 -22.34 -3.35 7.53
N THR A 46 -22.28 -4.21 6.50
CA THR A 46 -21.10 -4.34 5.63
C THR A 46 -20.93 -3.07 4.81
N VAL A 47 -19.70 -2.54 4.77
CA VAL A 47 -19.33 -1.43 3.90
C VAL A 47 -18.42 -1.96 2.81
N THR A 48 -18.81 -1.76 1.56
CA THR A 48 -18.02 -2.13 0.38
C THR A 48 -17.58 -0.87 -0.34
N GLY A 49 -16.37 -0.87 -0.87
CA GLY A 49 -15.87 0.17 -1.75
C GLY A 49 -14.86 -0.41 -2.72
N THR A 50 -14.81 0.15 -3.92
CA THR A 50 -13.89 -0.26 -4.99
C THR A 50 -12.97 0.90 -5.29
N VAL A 51 -11.70 0.59 -5.56
CA VAL A 51 -10.72 1.57 -6.05
C VAL A 51 -10.02 0.99 -7.27
N THR A 52 -9.79 1.84 -8.26
CA THR A 52 -8.96 1.51 -9.42
C THR A 52 -7.62 2.18 -9.23
N LEU A 53 -6.54 1.42 -9.34
CA LEU A 53 -5.18 1.92 -9.20
C LEU A 53 -4.47 1.85 -10.56
N ALA A 54 -3.89 2.96 -10.98
CA ALA A 54 -2.98 2.95 -12.12
C ALA A 54 -1.63 2.34 -11.68
N LEU A 55 -1.30 1.18 -12.27
CA LEU A 55 -0.02 0.51 -12.07
C LEU A 55 1.12 1.28 -12.75
N TRP A 56 2.37 0.93 -12.43
CA TRP A 56 3.58 1.54 -13.00
C TRP A 56 4.29 0.58 -13.95
N ASP A 57 5.17 1.13 -14.79
CA ASP A 57 5.99 0.32 -15.69
C ASP A 57 6.91 -0.62 -14.90
N GLY A 58 6.92 -1.90 -15.26
CA GLY A 58 7.67 -2.92 -14.53
C GLY A 58 7.01 -3.36 -13.23
N PHE A 59 5.69 -3.15 -13.08
CA PHE A 59 4.92 -3.74 -12.00
C PHE A 59 5.16 -5.25 -11.89
N ASN A 60 5.36 -5.73 -10.65
CA ASN A 60 5.54 -7.13 -10.33
C ASN A 60 4.61 -7.50 -9.16
N GLY A 61 3.54 -8.25 -9.45
CA GLY A 61 2.53 -8.67 -8.49
C GLY A 61 3.09 -9.46 -7.31
N ASP A 62 4.02 -10.38 -7.57
CA ASP A 62 4.66 -11.26 -6.56
C ASP A 62 5.40 -10.48 -5.47
N LYS A 63 5.88 -9.28 -5.82
CA LYS A 63 6.57 -8.37 -4.89
C LYS A 63 5.64 -7.35 -4.25
N CYS A 64 4.37 -7.34 -4.64
CA CYS A 64 3.42 -6.32 -4.24
C CYS A 64 2.39 -6.85 -3.25
N GLY A 65 1.89 -5.95 -2.43
CA GLY A 65 0.79 -6.22 -1.53
C GLY A 65 -0.04 -4.98 -1.28
N VAL A 66 -1.21 -5.19 -0.69
CA VAL A 66 -2.14 -4.14 -0.33
C VAL A 66 -2.32 -4.12 1.17
N ALA A 67 -2.23 -2.94 1.76
CA ALA A 67 -2.56 -2.68 3.16
C ALA A 67 -3.77 -1.77 3.24
N VAL A 68 -4.80 -2.19 3.97
CA VAL A 68 -6.02 -1.42 4.22
C VAL A 68 -6.02 -0.95 5.66
N PHE A 69 -6.35 0.32 5.86
CA PHE A 69 -6.39 0.97 7.17
C PHE A 69 -7.76 1.58 7.42
N LEU A 70 -8.32 1.29 8.59
CA LEU A 70 -9.42 2.05 9.17
C LEU A 70 -8.81 3.20 9.97
N GLN A 71 -8.99 4.43 9.49
CA GLN A 71 -8.44 5.62 10.13
C GLN A 71 -9.45 6.77 10.20
N ASN A 72 -9.28 7.68 11.16
CA ASN A 72 -10.04 8.95 11.20
C ASN A 72 -9.39 10.04 10.34
N GLY A 73 -10.00 11.23 10.35
CA GLY A 73 -9.48 12.42 9.66
C GLY A 73 -8.15 12.96 10.22
N ALA A 74 -7.74 12.54 11.42
CA ALA A 74 -6.45 12.85 12.01
C ALA A 74 -5.38 11.78 11.74
N HIS A 75 -5.66 10.84 10.82
CA HIS A 75 -4.78 9.72 10.46
C HIS A 75 -4.47 8.73 11.59
N GLN A 76 -5.21 8.76 12.69
CA GLN A 76 -5.14 7.71 13.70
C GLN A 76 -5.70 6.41 13.12
N ILE A 77 -4.90 5.35 13.15
CA ILE A 77 -5.28 4.02 12.65
C ILE A 77 -5.91 3.24 13.81
N PHE A 78 -7.13 2.73 13.60
CA PHE A 78 -7.85 1.88 14.56
C PHE A 78 -7.75 0.40 14.24
N GLY A 79 -7.44 0.08 12.99
CA GLY A 79 -7.31 -1.29 12.52
C GLY A 79 -6.69 -1.32 11.13
N SER A 80 -6.00 -2.41 10.84
CA SER A 80 -5.34 -2.62 9.57
C SER A 80 -5.35 -4.08 9.19
N GLN A 81 -5.32 -4.34 7.89
CA GLN A 81 -5.09 -5.66 7.34
C GLN A 81 -4.20 -5.51 6.12
N SER A 82 -3.19 -6.36 5.99
CA SER A 82 -2.43 -6.49 4.76
C SER A 82 -2.68 -7.85 4.12
N PHE A 83 -2.53 -7.90 2.81
CA PHE A 83 -2.54 -9.12 2.01
C PHE A 83 -1.62 -8.92 0.81
N LEU A 84 -0.98 -10.01 0.37
CA LEU A 84 -0.19 -10.01 -0.86
C LEU A 84 -1.13 -10.00 -2.06
N LEU A 85 -0.66 -9.46 -3.18
CA LEU A 85 -1.34 -9.66 -4.44
C LEU A 85 -1.12 -11.11 -4.91
N PRO A 86 -2.12 -11.75 -5.52
CA PRO A 86 -1.93 -13.05 -6.14
C PRO A 86 -1.04 -12.94 -7.38
N ASP A 87 -0.38 -14.04 -7.71
CA ASP A 87 0.62 -14.15 -8.77
C ASP A 87 0.04 -13.91 -10.19
N ASP A 88 -1.29 -13.89 -10.35
CA ASP A 88 -2.01 -13.86 -11.63
C ASP A 88 -2.84 -12.57 -11.91
N ILE A 89 -2.38 -11.41 -11.41
CA ILE A 89 -3.00 -10.09 -11.66
C ILE A 89 -2.63 -9.45 -13.00
#